data_AF-A0A558R896-F1
#
_entry.id   AF-A0A558R896-F1
#
_cell.length_a   1.000
_cell.length_b   1.000
_cell.length_c   1.000
_cell.angle_alpha   90.00
_cell.angle_beta   90.00
_cell.angle_gamma   90.00
#
_symmetry.space_group_name_H-M   'P 1'
#
loop_
_entity.id
_entity.type
_entity.pdbx_description
1 polymer ?
#
loop_
_entity_poly.entity_id
_entity_poly.type
_entity_poly.pdbx_seq_one_letter_code
_entity_poly.pdbx_strand_id
1 'polypeptide(L)'
;MADPIIRPKNVLVMLKLEATEGTDATPSALLDAIPVEADSVEYNAPFAIEQSNEATGSLVAGAPLVIGQAATISFRSKLKGAGNNVAYTASVKPPLHQALQACGRRGQFTAAILNETVSAGTSVTATLSSAFLAAQAAYLGMPLRVVSGAGAGTTTIILDYNAARRAEINDIFAPPIDTTSVVTLPANWTYAGTSPRDVASRLTDHPSGTIYINEDGVLRKFVACRGVVNLTGQSARPGFAEFSFTGIYVGKADIAIPSTIVIASHSGPTLVQGTSGSFAVSLGRKPLPISQWTLSNGGDAIESPDDPNTPQGYGPGVIGGRVPTLALDPLATTVAARNLDTDIGAGNRLPAVLRAGTIPGNSWSLTLPKGQPVSADPTKRGNLRAEQVGIQAIGAGFDAYTRDTESVLCFY
;
A
#
# COMPACT_ATOMS: atom_id res chain seq x y z
N MET A 1 -14.71 -44.83 -1.12
CA MET A 1 -14.19 -43.75 -0.25
C MET A 1 -14.93 -42.49 -0.71
N ALA A 2 -15.57 -41.73 0.19
CA ALA A 2 -16.26 -40.51 -0.23
C ALA A 2 -15.22 -39.49 -0.71
N ASP A 3 -15.49 -38.80 -1.83
CA ASP A 3 -14.59 -37.78 -2.34
C ASP A 3 -14.37 -36.70 -1.27
N PRO A 4 -13.12 -36.39 -0.90
CA PRO A 4 -12.84 -35.44 0.15
C PRO A 4 -13.31 -34.04 -0.27
N ILE A 5 -14.14 -33.43 0.56
CA ILE A 5 -14.70 -32.09 0.34
C ILE A 5 -13.71 -31.04 0.86
N ILE A 6 -13.36 -30.06 0.02
CA ILE A 6 -12.45 -28.96 0.36
C ILE A 6 -13.16 -27.94 1.25
N ARG A 7 -12.55 -27.57 2.38
CA ARG A 7 -13.04 -26.49 3.26
C ARG A 7 -12.30 -25.18 2.95
N PRO A 8 -12.97 -24.14 2.41
CA PRO A 8 -12.31 -22.90 1.98
C PRO A 8 -11.68 -22.10 3.13
N LYS A 9 -12.14 -22.29 4.37
CA LYS A 9 -11.54 -21.63 5.54
C LYS A 9 -10.15 -22.14 5.90
N ASN A 10 -9.78 -23.33 5.44
CA ASN A 10 -8.43 -23.88 5.63
C ASN A 10 -7.56 -23.50 4.43
N VAL A 11 -7.18 -22.22 4.37
CA VAL A 11 -6.46 -21.62 3.24
C VAL A 11 -5.11 -21.05 3.66
N LEU A 12 -4.10 -21.24 2.82
CA LEU A 12 -2.78 -20.62 2.92
C LEU A 12 -2.43 -19.95 1.59
N VAL A 13 -2.16 -18.65 1.63
CA VAL A 13 -1.64 -17.90 0.49
C VAL A 13 -0.15 -17.66 0.70
N MET A 14 0.66 -18.01 -0.31
CA MET A 14 2.08 -17.68 -0.36
C MET A 14 2.38 -16.90 -1.64
N LEU A 15 3.27 -15.91 -1.56
CA LEU A 15 3.65 -15.10 -2.71
C LEU A 15 5.16 -14.88 -2.69
N LYS A 16 5.83 -15.19 -3.80
CA LYS A 16 7.26 -14.91 -3.95
C LYS A 16 7.50 -14.17 -5.26
N LEU A 17 8.35 -13.15 -5.21
CA LEU A 17 8.74 -12.39 -6.39
C LEU A 17 9.60 -13.26 -7.32
N GLU A 18 9.33 -13.17 -8.62
CA GLU A 18 10.02 -13.93 -9.65
C GLU A 18 11.36 -13.25 -9.99
N ALA A 19 12.43 -14.04 -10.09
CA ALA A 19 13.71 -13.54 -10.62
C ALA A 19 13.66 -13.41 -12.15
N THR A 20 12.87 -14.28 -12.79
CA THR A 20 12.58 -14.29 -14.22
C THR A 20 11.07 -14.43 -14.40
N GLU A 21 10.47 -13.52 -15.15
CA GLU A 21 9.02 -13.50 -15.38
C GLU A 21 8.51 -14.82 -15.96
N GLY A 22 7.40 -15.33 -15.40
CA GLY A 22 6.74 -16.56 -15.84
C GLY A 22 7.43 -17.85 -15.39
N THR A 23 8.52 -17.76 -14.63
CA THR A 23 9.18 -18.93 -14.03
C THR A 23 8.74 -19.08 -12.57
N ASP A 24 8.26 -20.28 -12.21
CA ASP A 24 7.81 -20.60 -10.85
C ASP A 24 8.92 -20.31 -9.82
N ALA A 25 8.69 -19.30 -8.98
CA ALA A 25 9.67 -18.87 -7.98
C ALA A 25 9.78 -19.84 -6.79
N THR A 26 8.89 -20.83 -6.66
CA THR A 26 8.79 -21.78 -5.53
C THR A 26 8.68 -21.08 -4.16
N PRO A 27 7.52 -20.47 -3.84
CA PRO A 27 7.25 -19.91 -2.51
C PRO A 27 7.43 -20.93 -1.37
N SER A 28 8.02 -20.48 -0.27
CA SER A 28 8.22 -21.26 0.96
C SER A 28 7.26 -20.81 2.07
N ALA A 29 6.62 -21.78 2.74
CA ALA A 29 5.69 -21.51 3.85
C ALA A 29 6.36 -20.82 5.06
N LEU A 30 7.69 -20.88 5.16
CA LEU A 30 8.44 -20.25 6.25
C LEU A 30 8.67 -18.74 6.02
N LEU A 31 8.78 -18.30 4.77
CA LEU A 31 9.25 -16.95 4.42
C LEU A 31 8.24 -16.14 3.61
N ASP A 32 7.39 -16.81 2.82
CA ASP A 32 6.56 -16.20 1.78
C ASP A 32 5.06 -16.29 2.10
N ALA A 33 4.70 -16.77 3.30
CA ALA A 33 3.32 -16.88 3.74
C ALA A 33 2.73 -15.50 4.09
N ILE A 34 1.61 -15.15 3.46
CA ILE A 34 0.93 -13.87 3.69
C ILE A 34 -0.23 -14.05 4.68
N PRO A 35 -0.34 -13.18 5.70
CA PRO A 35 -1.52 -13.17 6.57
C PRO A 35 -2.74 -12.66 5.79
N VAL A 36 -3.69 -13.52 5.41
CA VAL A 36 -4.92 -13.13 4.70
C VAL A 36 -6.17 -13.36 5.55
N GLU A 37 -7.26 -12.67 5.24
CA GLU A 37 -8.58 -13.03 5.77
C GLU A 37 -9.10 -14.24 4.97
N ALA A 38 -9.33 -15.38 5.64
CA ALA A 38 -9.66 -16.64 4.97
C ALA A 38 -10.88 -16.54 4.05
N ASP A 39 -11.89 -15.76 4.45
CA ASP A 39 -13.13 -15.57 3.68
C ASP A 39 -12.97 -14.58 2.50
N SER A 40 -11.77 -13.99 2.30
CA SER A 40 -11.51 -12.99 1.26
C SER A 40 -10.75 -13.52 0.05
N VAL A 41 -10.29 -14.77 0.07
CA VAL A 41 -9.51 -15.36 -1.02
C VAL A 41 -10.45 -15.79 -2.13
N GLU A 42 -10.37 -15.14 -3.29
CA GLU A 42 -11.15 -15.49 -4.47
C GLU A 42 -10.24 -15.69 -5.68
N TYR A 43 -10.65 -16.56 -6.59
CA TYR A 43 -9.98 -16.80 -7.87
C TYR A 43 -10.99 -17.23 -8.94
N ASN A 44 -10.71 -16.91 -10.21
CA ASN A 44 -11.54 -17.35 -11.33
C ASN A 44 -11.11 -18.73 -11.88
N ALA A 45 -11.96 -19.32 -12.72
CA ALA A 45 -11.56 -20.44 -13.55
C ALA A 45 -10.61 -19.97 -14.67
N PRO A 46 -9.59 -20.74 -15.05
CA PRO A 46 -8.65 -20.34 -16.11
C PRO A 46 -9.24 -20.46 -17.53
N PHE A 47 -10.50 -20.91 -17.65
CA PHE A 47 -11.19 -21.13 -18.91
C PHE A 47 -12.51 -20.35 -18.95
N ALA A 48 -12.83 -19.80 -20.11
CA ALA A 48 -14.14 -19.24 -20.44
C ALA A 48 -14.81 -20.04 -21.56
N ILE A 49 -16.12 -19.86 -21.72
CA ILE A 49 -16.90 -20.56 -22.74
C ILE A 49 -17.36 -19.55 -23.79
N GLU A 50 -17.09 -19.85 -25.06
CA GLU A 50 -17.67 -19.16 -26.21
C GLU A 50 -18.72 -20.08 -26.86
N GLN A 51 -19.94 -19.56 -27.03
CA GLN A 51 -21.03 -20.33 -27.63
C GLN A 51 -20.83 -20.39 -29.15
N SER A 52 -20.73 -21.60 -29.70
CA SER A 52 -20.65 -21.79 -31.14
C SER A 52 -22.03 -21.58 -31.79
N ASN A 53 -22.09 -20.73 -32.81
CA ASN A 53 -23.26 -20.53 -33.66
C ASN A 53 -23.17 -21.31 -34.99
N GLU A 54 -22.37 -22.38 -35.03
CA GLU A 54 -22.27 -23.22 -36.21
C GLU A 54 -23.62 -23.89 -36.55
N ALA A 55 -24.01 -23.84 -37.82
CA ALA A 55 -25.26 -24.43 -38.29
C ALA A 55 -25.18 -25.96 -38.24
N THR A 56 -25.90 -26.56 -37.29
CA THR A 56 -25.92 -28.02 -37.07
C THR A 56 -27.03 -28.73 -37.84
N GLY A 57 -27.90 -27.99 -38.55
CA GLY A 57 -29.15 -28.53 -39.11
C GLY A 57 -30.20 -28.89 -38.04
N SER A 58 -29.93 -28.57 -36.77
CA SER A 58 -30.85 -28.68 -35.63
C SER A 58 -31.13 -27.28 -35.06
N LEU A 59 -32.22 -27.14 -34.29
CA LEU A 59 -32.49 -25.92 -33.50
C LEU A 59 -31.62 -25.83 -32.24
N VAL A 60 -30.73 -26.80 -32.02
CA VAL A 60 -29.76 -26.84 -30.91
C VAL A 60 -28.43 -26.23 -31.38
N ALA A 61 -27.89 -25.33 -30.56
CA ALA A 61 -26.59 -24.70 -30.79
C ALA A 61 -25.44 -25.71 -30.88
N GLY A 62 -24.36 -25.32 -31.56
CA GLY A 62 -23.14 -26.12 -31.64
C GLY A 62 -22.48 -26.34 -30.28
N ALA A 63 -21.52 -27.26 -30.23
CA ALA A 63 -20.78 -27.52 -29.00
C ALA A 63 -20.03 -26.24 -28.53
N PRO A 64 -20.00 -25.97 -27.21
CA PRO A 64 -19.30 -24.80 -26.68
C PRO A 64 -17.80 -24.90 -26.92
N LEU A 65 -17.18 -23.78 -27.28
CA LEU A 65 -15.74 -23.64 -27.40
C LEU A 65 -15.17 -23.22 -26.04
N VAL A 66 -14.12 -23.89 -25.60
CA VAL A 66 -13.41 -23.56 -24.36
C VAL A 66 -12.18 -22.73 -24.71
N ILE A 67 -12.17 -21.48 -24.26
CA ILE A 67 -11.07 -20.54 -24.48
C ILE A 67 -10.31 -20.28 -23.18
N GLY A 68 -9.02 -19.96 -23.30
CA GLY A 68 -8.22 -19.51 -22.16
C GLY A 68 -8.62 -18.11 -21.73
N GLN A 69 -8.53 -17.82 -20.43
CA GLN A 69 -8.62 -16.45 -19.92
C GLN A 69 -7.55 -16.22 -18.85
N ALA A 70 -7.17 -14.96 -18.64
CA ALA A 70 -6.24 -14.60 -17.59
C ALA A 70 -6.79 -14.97 -16.20
N ALA A 71 -5.90 -15.47 -15.33
CA ALA A 71 -6.29 -15.86 -14.00
C ALA A 71 -6.30 -14.64 -13.07
N THR A 72 -7.42 -14.36 -12.43
CA THR A 72 -7.58 -13.31 -11.43
C THR A 72 -7.57 -13.93 -10.03
N ILE A 73 -6.90 -13.26 -9.10
CA ILE A 73 -6.80 -13.65 -7.70
C ILE A 73 -7.01 -12.42 -6.85
N SER A 74 -7.90 -12.48 -5.88
CA SER A 74 -8.06 -11.41 -4.89
C SER A 74 -7.89 -11.96 -3.48
N PHE A 75 -7.34 -11.13 -2.60
CA PHE A 75 -7.33 -11.40 -1.17
C PHE A 75 -7.19 -10.11 -0.38
N ARG A 76 -7.66 -10.15 0.87
CA ARG A 76 -7.57 -9.04 1.81
C ARG A 76 -6.66 -9.37 2.98
N SER A 77 -5.89 -8.38 3.42
CA SER A 77 -5.03 -8.48 4.59
C SER A 77 -5.11 -7.24 5.46
N LYS A 78 -4.84 -7.38 6.74
CA LYS A 78 -4.72 -6.24 7.67
C LYS A 78 -3.39 -5.54 7.43
N LEU A 79 -3.43 -4.21 7.31
CA LEU A 79 -2.22 -3.38 7.29
C LEU A 79 -1.55 -3.45 8.66
N LYS A 80 -0.42 -4.17 8.73
CA LYS A 80 0.34 -4.38 9.97
C LYS A 80 1.84 -4.38 9.72
N GLY A 81 2.58 -4.07 10.78
CA GLY A 81 4.04 -4.10 10.74
C GLY A 81 4.62 -5.50 10.94
N ALA A 82 5.95 -5.58 11.10
CA ALA A 82 6.66 -6.85 11.32
C ALA A 82 6.32 -7.49 12.68
N GLY A 83 5.89 -6.68 13.65
CA GLY A 83 5.46 -7.15 14.96
C GLY A 83 5.74 -6.13 16.05
N ASN A 84 5.11 -6.30 17.21
CA ASN A 84 5.31 -5.44 18.37
C ASN A 84 6.79 -5.43 18.81
N ASN A 85 7.41 -4.26 18.83
CA ASN A 85 8.81 -4.02 19.17
C ASN A 85 9.83 -4.76 18.29
N VAL A 86 9.41 -5.19 17.10
CA VAL A 86 10.32 -5.79 16.11
C VAL A 86 10.98 -4.67 15.32
N ALA A 87 12.30 -4.53 15.45
CA ALA A 87 13.06 -3.55 14.69
C ALA A 87 13.17 -3.97 13.22
N TYR A 88 12.86 -3.07 12.31
CA TYR A 88 13.06 -3.29 10.88
C TYR A 88 14.54 -3.35 10.52
N THR A 89 14.86 -4.25 9.59
CA THR A 89 16.19 -4.38 8.97
C THR A 89 16.00 -4.65 7.47
N ALA A 90 17.10 -4.77 6.72
CA ALA A 90 17.03 -5.18 5.31
C ALA A 90 16.39 -6.58 5.13
N SER A 91 16.48 -7.45 6.14
CA SER A 91 15.93 -8.81 6.13
C SER A 91 14.58 -8.91 6.85
N VAL A 92 14.34 -8.07 7.87
CA VAL A 92 13.07 -8.01 8.60
C VAL A 92 12.16 -7.04 7.88
N LYS A 93 11.18 -7.58 7.15
CA LYS A 93 10.29 -6.82 6.26
C LYS A 93 8.85 -6.84 6.79
N PRO A 94 8.03 -5.82 6.46
CA PRO A 94 6.59 -5.88 6.69
C PRO A 94 5.96 -7.12 6.01
N PRO A 95 4.93 -7.75 6.60
CA PRO A 95 4.33 -8.98 6.06
C PRO A 95 3.77 -8.85 4.64
N LEU A 96 3.43 -7.64 4.21
CA LEU A 96 2.87 -7.35 2.88
C LEU A 96 3.93 -6.93 1.86
N HIS A 97 5.22 -7.03 2.18
CA HIS A 97 6.31 -6.52 1.34
C HIS A 97 6.26 -7.05 -0.09
N GLN A 98 6.16 -8.37 -0.28
CA GLN A 98 6.18 -8.97 -1.61
C GLN A 98 4.90 -8.63 -2.40
N ALA A 99 3.74 -8.64 -1.75
CA ALA A 99 2.48 -8.25 -2.38
C ALA A 99 2.48 -6.79 -2.84
N LEU A 100 2.99 -5.87 -2.00
CA LEU A 100 3.10 -4.44 -2.36
C LEU A 100 4.06 -4.22 -3.53
N GLN A 101 5.17 -4.96 -3.59
CA GLN A 101 6.12 -4.88 -4.72
C GLN A 101 5.51 -5.41 -6.02
N ALA A 102 4.80 -6.53 -5.98
CA ALA A 102 4.08 -7.06 -7.13
C ALA A 102 2.91 -6.15 -7.60
N CYS A 103 2.50 -5.19 -6.76
CA CYS A 103 1.56 -4.12 -7.10
C CYS A 103 2.25 -2.81 -7.56
N GLY A 104 3.52 -2.86 -7.95
CA GLY A 104 4.26 -1.71 -8.46
C GLY A 104 4.63 -0.67 -7.39
N ARG A 105 4.61 -1.04 -6.10
CA ARG A 105 5.10 -0.18 -5.00
C ARG A 105 6.46 -0.67 -4.52
N ARG A 106 7.53 0.03 -4.90
CA ARG A 106 8.90 -0.36 -4.52
C ARG A 106 9.20 -0.03 -3.06
N GLY A 107 9.61 -1.07 -2.33
CA GLY A 107 10.04 -0.95 -0.93
C GLY A 107 11.45 -0.39 -0.81
N GLN A 108 11.68 0.52 0.14
CA GLN A 108 13.01 1.01 0.51
C GLN A 108 13.19 0.92 2.03
N PHE A 109 14.26 0.27 2.46
CA PHE A 109 14.68 0.25 3.86
C PHE A 109 15.49 1.50 4.19
N THR A 110 15.28 2.04 5.38
CA THR A 110 16.13 3.10 5.93
C THR A 110 16.48 2.74 7.36
N ALA A 111 17.78 2.73 7.66
CA ALA A 111 18.29 2.43 8.99
C ALA A 111 17.96 3.56 9.97
N ALA A 112 17.86 3.22 11.26
CA ALA A 112 17.59 4.22 12.27
C ALA A 112 18.73 5.25 12.38
N ILE A 113 18.36 6.51 12.57
CA ILE A 113 19.27 7.60 12.94
C ILE A 113 18.85 8.06 14.32
N LEU A 114 19.73 7.94 15.32
CA LEU A 114 19.35 8.06 16.73
C LEU A 114 19.89 9.35 17.36
N ASN A 115 19.03 10.04 18.10
CA ASN A 115 19.35 11.13 19.02
C ASN A 115 20.20 12.27 18.43
N GLU A 116 19.82 12.74 17.25
CA GLU A 116 20.49 13.84 16.56
C GLU A 116 19.92 15.19 16.98
N THR A 117 20.79 16.14 17.30
CA THR A 117 20.36 17.50 17.64
C THR A 117 20.03 18.28 16.37
N VAL A 118 18.90 18.99 16.37
CA VAL A 118 18.48 19.81 15.24
C VAL A 118 19.41 21.03 15.12
N SER A 119 19.77 21.41 13.89
CA SER A 119 20.68 22.54 13.63
C SER A 119 19.95 23.90 13.60
N ALA A 120 18.68 23.90 13.21
CA ALA A 120 17.78 25.06 13.21
C ALA A 120 16.34 24.57 12.97
N GLY A 121 15.32 25.37 13.27
CA GLY A 121 13.95 24.99 12.95
C GLY A 121 12.95 26.14 13.04
N THR A 122 11.72 25.82 12.68
CA THR A 122 10.54 26.70 12.77
C THR A 122 9.37 25.87 13.31
N SER A 123 8.16 26.45 13.31
CA SER A 123 6.94 25.71 13.67
C SER A 123 6.62 24.56 12.71
N VAL A 124 7.15 24.58 11.48
CA VAL A 124 6.79 23.62 10.41
C VAL A 124 7.98 22.98 9.72
N THR A 125 9.21 23.34 10.09
CA THR A 125 10.43 22.83 9.47
C THR A 125 11.53 22.56 10.49
N ALA A 126 12.38 21.57 10.24
CA ALA A 126 13.58 21.30 11.01
C ALA A 126 14.77 21.09 10.07
N THR A 127 15.89 21.75 10.33
CA THR A 127 17.17 21.53 9.64
C THR A 127 17.96 20.49 10.43
N LEU A 128 18.12 19.30 9.86
CA LEU A 128 18.69 18.14 10.54
C LEU A 128 20.23 18.17 10.54
N SER A 129 20.83 17.36 11.39
CA SER A 129 22.29 17.25 11.54
C SER A 129 22.95 16.58 10.34
N SER A 130 24.29 16.56 10.30
CA SER A 130 25.06 15.92 9.23
C SER A 130 24.89 14.40 9.15
N ALA A 131 24.33 13.75 10.19
CA ALA A 131 23.99 12.33 10.17
C ALA A 131 22.91 11.98 9.14
N PHE A 132 22.09 12.96 8.75
CA PHE A 132 21.11 12.81 7.68
C PHE A 132 21.75 13.06 6.30
N LEU A 133 21.35 12.25 5.32
CA LEU A 133 21.83 12.34 3.95
C LEU A 133 21.49 13.69 3.33
N ALA A 134 22.44 14.32 2.64
CA ALA A 134 22.24 15.58 1.91
C ALA A 134 21.69 15.31 0.50
N ALA A 135 20.50 14.70 0.39
CA ALA A 135 19.86 14.38 -0.88
C ALA A 135 18.38 14.76 -0.90
N GLN A 136 17.89 15.27 -2.02
CA GLN A 136 16.49 15.69 -2.16
C GLN A 136 15.52 14.51 -1.97
N ALA A 137 14.43 14.74 -1.23
CA ALA A 137 13.37 13.79 -0.93
C ALA A 137 13.84 12.45 -0.31
N ALA A 138 15.05 12.39 0.26
CA ALA A 138 15.62 11.16 0.80
C ALA A 138 14.84 10.56 1.98
N TYR A 139 14.13 11.39 2.74
CA TYR A 139 13.36 11.00 3.92
C TYR A 139 11.86 11.29 3.79
N LEU A 140 11.36 11.43 2.57
CA LEU A 140 9.95 11.73 2.29
C LEU A 140 9.02 10.64 2.86
N GLY A 141 7.97 11.06 3.58
CA GLY A 141 6.99 10.16 4.18
C GLY A 141 7.50 9.33 5.37
N MET A 142 8.73 9.60 5.85
CA MET A 142 9.31 8.91 6.99
C MET A 142 8.95 9.60 8.31
N PRO A 143 8.82 8.85 9.42
CA PRO A 143 8.62 9.42 10.75
C PRO A 143 9.88 10.11 11.27
N LEU A 144 9.66 11.22 11.96
CA LEU A 144 10.66 11.92 12.75
C LEU A 144 10.12 12.05 14.17
N ARG A 145 10.74 11.34 15.10
CA ARG A 145 10.37 11.38 16.52
C ARG A 145 11.20 12.43 17.24
N VAL A 146 10.54 13.34 17.96
CA VAL A 146 11.21 14.31 18.82
C VAL A 146 11.40 13.67 20.19
N VAL A 147 12.65 13.51 20.63
CA VAL A 147 13.02 12.82 21.86
C VAL A 147 13.10 13.80 23.04
N SER A 148 13.67 14.99 22.83
CA SER A 148 13.76 16.04 23.84
C SER A 148 13.65 17.43 23.19
N GLY A 149 13.51 18.47 24.03
CA GLY A 149 13.33 19.86 23.59
C GLY A 149 11.89 20.18 23.19
N ALA A 150 11.70 21.22 22.38
CA ALA A 150 10.39 21.64 21.90
C ALA A 150 9.72 20.49 21.11
N GLY A 151 8.52 20.09 21.54
CA GLY A 151 7.77 19.00 20.91
C GLY A 151 8.16 17.59 21.33
N ALA A 152 8.90 17.41 22.43
CA ALA A 152 9.29 16.09 22.93
C ALA A 152 8.11 15.10 23.07
N GLY A 153 8.32 13.86 22.65
CA GLY A 153 7.32 12.78 22.65
C GLY A 153 6.44 12.73 21.41
N THR A 154 6.52 13.72 20.51
CA THR A 154 5.79 13.71 19.24
C THR A 154 6.50 12.87 18.18
N THR A 155 5.72 12.27 17.28
CA THR A 155 6.25 11.60 16.08
C THR A 155 5.59 12.24 14.88
N THR A 156 6.26 13.21 14.26
CA THR A 156 5.79 13.89 13.05
C THR A 156 6.22 13.13 11.79
N ILE A 157 5.60 13.42 10.64
CA ILE A 157 5.97 12.85 9.35
C ILE A 157 6.63 13.92 8.48
N ILE A 158 7.70 13.55 7.77
CA ILE A 158 8.39 14.43 6.83
C ILE A 158 7.59 14.53 5.53
N LEU A 159 7.15 15.74 5.18
CA LEU A 159 6.38 16.08 3.99
C LEU A 159 7.25 16.49 2.80
N ASP A 160 8.43 17.05 3.05
CA ASP A 160 9.43 17.36 2.04
C ASP A 160 10.83 17.37 2.68
N TYR A 161 11.86 17.16 1.88
CA TYR A 161 13.25 17.17 2.32
C TYR A 161 14.18 17.62 1.19
N ASN A 162 15.13 18.50 1.49
CA ASN A 162 16.06 19.03 0.49
C ASN A 162 17.52 18.66 0.77
N ALA A 163 18.40 18.93 -0.20
CA ALA A 163 19.84 18.66 -0.07
C ALA A 163 20.53 19.48 1.03
N ALA A 164 19.91 20.57 1.50
CA ALA A 164 20.36 21.36 2.65
C ALA A 164 19.95 20.75 4.01
N ARG A 165 19.41 19.53 4.02
CA ARG A 165 18.93 18.80 5.19
C ARG A 165 17.74 19.45 5.91
N ARG A 166 16.99 20.29 5.19
CA ARG A 166 15.77 20.91 5.71
C ARG A 166 14.59 19.96 5.47
N ALA A 167 14.05 19.41 6.55
CA ALA A 167 12.81 18.65 6.56
C ALA A 167 11.63 19.60 6.78
N GLU A 168 10.64 19.53 5.90
CA GLU A 168 9.30 20.03 6.18
C GLU A 168 8.51 18.95 6.90
N ILE A 169 7.92 19.26 8.06
CA ILE A 169 7.28 18.28 8.94
C ILE A 169 5.77 18.53 8.99
N ASN A 170 4.92 17.53 9.13
CA ASN A 170 3.46 17.68 9.08
C ASN A 170 2.87 18.47 10.24
N ASP A 171 3.32 18.20 11.46
CA ASP A 171 2.75 18.79 12.67
C ASP A 171 3.25 20.24 12.84
N ILE A 172 2.42 21.08 13.45
CA ILE A 172 2.75 22.49 13.74
C ILE A 172 3.21 22.57 15.20
N PHE A 173 4.45 22.97 15.41
CA PHE A 173 5.08 23.05 16.73
C PHE A 173 4.99 24.45 17.33
N ALA A 174 4.50 24.51 18.57
CA ALA A 174 4.51 25.69 19.43
C ALA A 174 4.86 25.24 20.87
N PRO A 175 6.06 25.57 21.39
CA PRO A 175 7.12 26.35 20.77
C PRO A 175 7.74 25.67 19.51
N PRO A 176 8.34 26.43 18.59
CA PRO A 176 9.01 25.90 17.40
C PRO A 176 10.09 24.88 17.74
N ILE A 177 10.33 23.92 16.84
CA ILE A 177 11.53 23.07 16.92
C ILE A 177 12.76 23.96 16.72
N ASP A 178 13.76 23.79 17.58
CA ASP A 178 14.97 24.60 17.58
C ASP A 178 16.22 23.75 17.87
N THR A 179 17.35 24.40 18.17
CA THR A 179 18.63 23.75 18.45
C THR A 179 18.68 22.99 19.78
N THR A 180 17.65 23.11 20.62
CA THR A 180 17.51 22.31 21.85
C THR A 180 16.75 21.00 21.60
N SER A 181 16.07 20.90 20.45
CA SER A 181 15.33 19.70 20.07
C SER A 181 16.26 18.60 19.58
N VAL A 182 16.05 17.40 20.12
CA VAL A 182 16.74 16.17 19.68
C VAL A 182 15.72 15.30 18.96
N VAL A 183 16.08 14.80 17.79
CA VAL A 183 15.22 14.01 16.93
C VAL A 183 15.82 12.64 16.62
N THR A 184 14.96 11.70 16.28
CA THR A 184 15.32 10.33 15.92
C THR A 184 14.45 9.89 14.74
N LEU A 185 15.07 9.27 13.75
CA LEU A 185 14.38 8.57 12.68
C LEU A 185 14.42 7.07 13.02
N PRO A 186 13.28 6.43 13.35
CA PRO A 186 13.25 4.99 13.60
C PRO A 186 13.53 4.22 12.30
N ALA A 187 14.06 3.00 12.42
CA ALA A 187 14.26 2.13 11.27
C ALA A 187 12.91 1.81 10.62
N ASN A 188 12.82 1.96 9.31
CA ASN A 188 11.53 1.91 8.62
C ASN A 188 11.63 1.34 7.21
N TRP A 189 10.48 0.90 6.71
CA TRP A 189 10.29 0.52 5.31
C TRP A 189 9.26 1.45 4.67
N THR A 190 9.64 2.10 3.57
CA THR A 190 8.73 2.94 2.77
C THR A 190 8.36 2.26 1.47
N TYR A 191 7.13 2.46 0.99
CA TYR A 191 6.61 1.92 -0.28
C TYR A 191 5.94 3.05 -1.07
N ALA A 192 6.44 3.28 -2.26
CA ALA A 192 5.96 4.31 -3.17
C ALA A 192 5.87 3.73 -4.60
N GLY A 193 5.00 4.32 -5.42
CA GLY A 193 4.85 3.93 -6.83
C GLY A 193 6.16 4.13 -7.61
N THR A 194 6.33 3.37 -8.68
CA THR A 194 7.48 3.50 -9.60
C THR A 194 7.00 3.57 -11.04
N SER A 195 7.77 4.27 -11.87
CA SER A 195 7.53 4.41 -13.31
C SER A 195 8.77 3.90 -14.06
N PRO A 196 8.82 2.61 -14.42
CA PRO A 196 9.99 2.04 -15.08
C PRO A 196 10.22 2.71 -16.45
N ARG A 197 11.46 3.10 -16.71
CA ARG A 197 11.85 3.82 -17.94
C ARG A 197 12.20 2.89 -19.09
N ASP A 198 12.54 1.65 -18.79
CA ASP A 198 12.94 0.63 -19.75
C ASP A 198 12.59 -0.78 -19.24
N VAL A 199 12.85 -1.79 -20.07
CA VAL A 199 12.58 -3.20 -19.78
C VAL A 199 13.39 -3.71 -18.58
N ALA A 200 14.62 -3.24 -18.40
CA ALA A 200 15.47 -3.67 -17.30
C ALA A 200 14.96 -3.14 -15.95
N SER A 201 14.55 -1.88 -15.92
CA SER A 201 13.98 -1.21 -14.75
C SER A 201 12.64 -1.83 -14.35
N ARG A 202 11.86 -2.34 -15.31
CA ARG A 202 10.58 -3.02 -15.05
C ARG A 202 10.74 -4.23 -14.14
N LEU A 203 11.82 -4.99 -14.26
CA LEU A 203 12.05 -6.17 -13.43
C LEU A 203 12.23 -5.79 -11.94
N THR A 204 12.82 -4.62 -11.67
CA THR A 204 13.01 -4.11 -10.31
C THR A 204 11.87 -3.25 -9.79
N ASP A 205 11.17 -2.56 -10.68
CA ASP A 205 10.13 -1.59 -10.33
C ASP A 205 8.75 -2.22 -10.23
N HIS A 206 8.42 -3.09 -11.18
CA HIS A 206 7.16 -3.83 -11.28
C HIS A 206 7.46 -5.34 -11.38
N PRO A 207 8.11 -5.95 -10.38
CA PRO A 207 8.40 -7.38 -10.40
C PRO A 207 7.10 -8.20 -10.47
N SER A 208 7.09 -9.29 -11.22
CA SER A 208 6.02 -10.27 -11.16
C SER A 208 6.18 -11.18 -9.94
N GLY A 209 5.08 -11.78 -9.49
CA GLY A 209 5.08 -12.75 -8.40
C GLY A 209 4.50 -14.10 -8.82
N THR A 210 5.00 -15.16 -8.21
CA THR A 210 4.34 -16.47 -8.19
C THR A 210 3.47 -16.55 -6.94
N ILE A 211 2.19 -16.88 -7.12
CA ILE A 211 1.21 -17.03 -6.04
C ILE A 211 0.79 -18.49 -5.91
N TYR A 212 0.90 -19.02 -4.70
CA TYR A 212 0.43 -20.35 -4.33
C TYR A 212 -0.76 -20.23 -3.38
N ILE A 213 -1.87 -20.89 -3.72
CA ILE A 213 -3.06 -20.98 -2.86
C ILE A 213 -3.24 -22.44 -2.50
N ASN A 214 -3.05 -22.78 -1.23
CA ASN A 214 -3.35 -24.11 -0.70
C ASN A 214 -4.69 -24.07 0.00
N GLU A 215 -5.61 -24.94 -0.39
CA GLU A 215 -6.93 -25.09 0.22
C GLU A 215 -7.14 -26.55 0.60
N ASP A 216 -7.11 -26.83 1.91
CA ASP A 216 -7.48 -28.12 2.51
C ASP A 216 -6.90 -29.36 1.80
N GLY A 217 -5.66 -29.28 1.28
CA GLY A 217 -4.98 -30.37 0.58
C GLY A 217 -4.83 -30.22 -0.94
N VAL A 218 -5.33 -29.13 -1.52
CA VAL A 218 -5.15 -28.80 -2.95
C VAL A 218 -4.33 -27.53 -3.10
N LEU A 219 -3.25 -27.58 -3.87
CA LEU A 219 -2.43 -26.43 -4.25
C LEU A 219 -2.83 -25.95 -5.65
N ARG A 220 -3.07 -24.65 -5.79
CA ARG A 220 -3.15 -23.94 -7.08
C ARG A 220 -1.96 -23.02 -7.25
N LYS A 221 -1.40 -23.01 -8.45
CA LYS A 221 -0.21 -22.22 -8.79
C LYS A 221 -0.51 -21.20 -9.88
N PHE A 222 -0.02 -19.99 -9.65
CA PHE A 222 -0.12 -18.88 -10.58
C PHE A 222 1.25 -18.22 -10.72
N VAL A 223 1.66 -17.90 -11.94
CA VAL A 223 2.93 -17.24 -12.27
C VAL A 223 2.68 -15.94 -13.02
N ALA A 224 3.72 -15.11 -13.12
CA ALA A 224 3.67 -13.81 -13.78
C ALA A 224 2.54 -12.90 -13.25
N CYS A 225 2.23 -13.02 -11.95
CA CYS A 225 1.15 -12.25 -11.34
C CYS A 225 1.61 -10.82 -11.05
N ARG A 226 0.86 -9.84 -11.54
CA ARG A 226 0.95 -8.43 -11.12
C ARG A 226 -0.38 -7.95 -10.60
N GLY A 227 -0.35 -6.97 -9.69
CA GLY A 227 -1.52 -6.59 -8.92
C GLY A 227 -1.77 -5.09 -8.83
N VAL A 228 -2.93 -4.76 -8.27
CA VAL A 228 -3.27 -3.44 -7.75
C VAL A 228 -3.63 -3.59 -6.29
N VAL A 229 -3.29 -2.58 -5.48
CA VAL A 229 -3.60 -2.53 -4.05
C VAL A 229 -4.51 -1.34 -3.76
N ASN A 230 -5.60 -1.60 -3.06
CA ASN A 230 -6.45 -0.59 -2.45
C ASN A 230 -6.26 -0.63 -0.94
N LEU A 231 -6.09 0.53 -0.32
CA LEU A 231 -5.94 0.64 1.13
C LEU A 231 -7.21 1.24 1.72
N THR A 232 -7.82 0.53 2.66
CA THR A 232 -9.08 0.96 3.28
C THR A 232 -8.95 0.99 4.79
N GLY A 233 -9.76 1.80 5.46
CA GLY A 233 -9.82 1.76 6.92
C GLY A 233 -10.94 2.60 7.49
N GLN A 234 -11.20 2.35 8.78
CA GLN A 234 -12.25 3.03 9.53
C GLN A 234 -11.72 3.52 10.87
N SER A 235 -12.33 4.57 11.40
CA SER A 235 -11.99 5.12 12.71
C SER A 235 -12.12 4.04 13.79
N ALA A 236 -11.14 3.99 14.71
CA ALA A 236 -11.03 2.99 15.78
C ALA A 236 -10.99 1.53 15.31
N ARG A 237 -10.66 1.27 14.04
CA ARG A 237 -10.51 -0.08 13.46
C ARG A 237 -9.15 -0.19 12.75
N PRO A 238 -8.63 -1.41 12.53
CA PRO A 238 -7.43 -1.61 11.73
C PRO A 238 -7.68 -1.21 10.27
N GLY A 239 -6.62 -0.78 9.59
CA GLY A 239 -6.62 -0.64 8.14
C GLY A 239 -6.46 -1.99 7.43
N PHE A 240 -6.90 -2.05 6.19
CA PHE A 240 -6.82 -3.21 5.32
C PHE A 240 -6.15 -2.85 3.99
N ALA A 241 -5.44 -3.82 3.43
CA ALA A 241 -4.95 -3.83 2.07
C ALA A 241 -5.72 -4.89 1.30
N GLU A 242 -6.39 -4.46 0.24
CA GLU A 242 -7.15 -5.29 -0.67
C GLU A 242 -6.33 -5.42 -1.95
N PHE A 243 -5.94 -6.64 -2.27
CA PHE A 243 -5.10 -6.94 -3.41
C PHE A 243 -5.93 -7.66 -4.48
N SER A 244 -5.75 -7.22 -5.72
CA SER A 244 -6.28 -7.89 -6.91
C SER A 244 -5.13 -8.13 -7.87
N PHE A 245 -4.85 -9.39 -8.19
CA PHE A 245 -3.79 -9.84 -9.08
C PHE A 245 -4.37 -10.45 -10.35
N THR A 246 -3.65 -10.28 -11.46
CA THR A 246 -3.88 -10.98 -12.71
C THR A 246 -2.58 -11.66 -13.13
N GLY A 247 -2.65 -12.92 -13.54
CA GLY A 247 -1.49 -13.69 -14.01
C GLY A 247 -1.88 -14.95 -14.77
N ILE A 248 -0.94 -15.88 -14.88
CA ILE A 248 -1.07 -17.12 -15.67
C ILE A 248 -1.27 -18.29 -14.72
N TYR A 249 -2.33 -19.07 -14.93
CA TYR A 249 -2.57 -20.30 -14.17
C TYR A 249 -1.68 -21.43 -14.70
N VAL A 250 -0.89 -22.04 -13.81
CA VAL A 250 0.06 -23.12 -14.16
C VAL A 250 -0.55 -24.49 -13.91
N GLY A 251 -1.41 -24.62 -12.91
CA GLY A 251 -2.06 -25.89 -12.61
C GLY A 251 -2.49 -26.05 -11.16
N LYS A 252 -3.10 -27.21 -10.90
CA LYS A 252 -3.48 -27.69 -9.57
C LYS A 252 -2.81 -29.02 -9.28
N ALA A 253 -2.50 -29.26 -8.01
CA ALA A 253 -1.95 -30.53 -7.54
C ALA A 253 -2.46 -30.83 -6.12
N ASP A 254 -2.56 -32.11 -5.77
CA ASP A 254 -2.90 -32.54 -4.42
C ASP A 254 -1.65 -32.44 -3.54
N ILE A 255 -1.60 -31.39 -2.72
CA ILE A 255 -0.50 -31.10 -1.82
C ILE A 255 -1.09 -30.64 -0.48
N ALA A 256 -0.71 -31.35 0.59
CA ALA A 256 -1.10 -31.00 1.94
C ALA A 256 -0.55 -29.62 2.32
N ILE A 257 -1.32 -28.86 3.12
CA ILE A 257 -0.86 -27.59 3.68
C ILE A 257 0.44 -27.83 4.47
N PRO A 258 1.54 -27.10 4.17
CA PRO A 258 2.81 -27.29 4.85
C PRO A 258 2.70 -27.12 6.38
N SER A 259 3.39 -27.96 7.14
CA SER A 259 3.39 -27.85 8.62
C SER A 259 4.34 -26.77 9.15
N THR A 260 5.18 -26.19 8.30
CA THR A 260 6.23 -25.20 8.64
C THR A 260 5.78 -23.75 8.46
N ILE A 261 4.47 -23.50 8.43
CA ILE A 261 3.90 -22.17 8.20
C ILE A 261 4.32 -21.20 9.31
N VAL A 262 4.88 -20.07 8.91
CA VAL A 262 5.11 -18.94 9.80
C VAL A 262 4.32 -17.74 9.28
N ILE A 263 3.30 -17.34 10.03
CA ILE A 263 2.50 -16.15 9.76
C ILE A 263 2.77 -15.15 10.89
N ALA A 264 3.09 -13.90 10.53
CA ALA A 264 3.31 -12.84 11.51
C ALA A 264 2.10 -12.71 12.47
N SER A 265 2.36 -12.68 13.79
CA SER A 265 1.34 -12.74 14.85
C SER A 265 0.38 -11.54 14.91
N HIS A 266 -0.65 -11.64 15.77
CA HIS A 266 -1.94 -10.93 15.73
C HIS A 266 -1.97 -9.51 16.34
N SER A 267 -2.38 -8.55 15.51
CA SER A 267 -3.32 -7.41 15.69
C SER A 267 -2.83 -6.26 14.81
N GLY A 268 -3.65 -5.87 13.82
CA GLY A 268 -3.30 -4.73 12.97
C GLY A 268 -3.40 -3.44 13.78
N PRO A 269 -2.47 -2.49 13.62
CA PRO A 269 -2.58 -1.19 14.24
C PRO A 269 -3.89 -0.53 13.86
N THR A 270 -4.61 -0.08 14.87
CA THR A 270 -5.76 0.79 14.69
C THR A 270 -5.27 2.18 14.34
N LEU A 271 -6.10 2.95 13.62
CA LEU A 271 -5.84 4.38 13.44
C LEU A 271 -5.51 5.01 14.79
N VAL A 272 -4.40 5.75 14.85
CA VAL A 272 -3.91 6.33 16.10
C VAL A 272 -5.02 7.16 16.70
N GLN A 273 -5.45 6.84 17.90
CA GLN A 273 -6.31 7.75 18.65
C GLN A 273 -5.38 8.82 19.21
N GLY A 274 -5.60 10.08 18.83
CA GLY A 274 -4.69 11.21 19.02
C GLY A 274 -3.80 11.09 20.25
N THR A 275 -2.63 10.49 20.10
CA THR A 275 -1.59 10.51 21.12
C THR A 275 -1.16 11.95 21.29
N SER A 276 -0.82 12.33 22.52
CA SER A 276 -0.60 13.69 23.06
C SER A 276 0.24 14.69 22.24
N GLY A 277 0.78 14.33 21.07
CA GLY A 277 1.60 15.21 20.24
C GLY A 277 1.16 15.38 18.77
N SER A 278 0.39 14.46 18.18
CA SER A 278 0.22 14.45 16.72
C SER A 278 -1.16 13.97 16.26
N PHE A 279 -1.68 14.58 15.19
CA PHE A 279 -2.96 14.20 14.62
C PHE A 279 -2.87 12.88 13.85
N ALA A 280 -3.90 12.05 14.03
CA ALA A 280 -4.03 10.76 13.34
C ALA A 280 -4.29 10.92 11.85
N VAL A 281 -5.13 11.90 11.50
CA VAL A 281 -5.49 12.24 10.13
C VAL A 281 -5.42 13.75 10.00
N SER A 282 -4.65 14.24 9.04
CA SER A 282 -4.51 15.65 8.75
C SER A 282 -4.53 15.96 7.26
N LEU A 283 -5.06 17.12 6.90
CA LEU A 283 -5.09 17.71 5.56
C LEU A 283 -4.70 19.18 5.71
N GLY A 284 -3.68 19.63 4.98
CA GLY A 284 -3.17 20.98 5.13
C GLY A 284 -2.73 21.28 6.57
N ARG A 285 -2.17 20.27 7.26
CA ARG A 285 -1.71 20.34 8.67
C ARG A 285 -2.82 20.60 9.70
N LYS A 286 -4.08 20.45 9.31
CA LYS A 286 -5.26 20.56 10.19
C LYS A 286 -5.86 19.18 10.44
N PRO A 287 -6.33 18.86 11.66
CA PRO A 287 -6.94 17.57 11.96
C PRO A 287 -8.27 17.38 11.24
N LEU A 288 -8.60 16.14 10.86
CA LEU A 288 -9.91 15.78 10.30
C LEU A 288 -10.62 14.70 11.11
N PRO A 289 -11.85 14.96 11.60
CA PRO A 289 -12.69 13.94 12.22
C PRO A 289 -13.39 13.08 11.15
N ILE A 290 -12.75 11.98 10.75
CA ILE A 290 -13.27 11.03 9.75
C ILE A 290 -13.89 9.78 10.38
N SER A 291 -14.75 9.08 9.65
CA SER A 291 -15.23 7.73 9.97
C SER A 291 -14.58 6.66 9.10
N GLN A 292 -14.30 6.96 7.83
CA GLN A 292 -13.68 6.03 6.90
C GLN A 292 -12.70 6.73 5.96
N TRP A 293 -11.80 5.94 5.38
CA TRP A 293 -10.89 6.38 4.35
C TRP A 293 -10.61 5.26 3.37
N THR A 294 -10.37 5.63 2.12
CA THR A 294 -9.95 4.72 1.07
C THR A 294 -8.89 5.41 0.22
N LEU A 295 -7.71 4.82 0.10
CA LEU A 295 -6.77 5.13 -0.96
C LEU A 295 -6.96 4.09 -2.06
N SER A 296 -7.53 4.50 -3.17
CA SER A 296 -7.52 3.71 -4.39
C SER A 296 -6.36 4.15 -5.26
N ASN A 297 -5.63 3.19 -5.81
CA ASN A 297 -4.68 3.47 -6.89
C ASN A 297 -5.44 3.44 -8.23
N GLY A 298 -6.56 4.17 -8.35
CA GLY A 298 -7.43 4.16 -9.54
C GLY A 298 -6.66 4.47 -10.83
N GLY A 299 -7.14 4.10 -12.01
CA GLY A 299 -6.40 4.27 -13.28
C GLY A 299 -5.53 3.06 -13.62
N ASP A 300 -5.94 2.40 -14.71
CA ASP A 300 -5.48 1.17 -15.38
C ASP A 300 -5.54 -0.15 -14.59
N ALA A 301 -6.42 -1.00 -15.12
CA ALA A 301 -6.47 -2.42 -14.86
C ALA A 301 -5.09 -3.04 -15.10
N ILE A 302 -4.81 -4.13 -14.39
CA ILE A 302 -3.78 -5.05 -14.87
C ILE A 302 -4.32 -5.59 -16.19
N GLU A 303 -3.64 -5.27 -17.28
CA GLU A 303 -3.99 -5.78 -18.58
C GLU A 303 -3.15 -7.01 -18.87
N SER A 304 -3.80 -8.04 -19.36
CA SER A 304 -3.16 -9.23 -19.89
C SER A 304 -3.19 -9.07 -21.41
N PRO A 305 -2.08 -8.66 -22.06
CA PRO A 305 -2.09 -8.46 -23.50
C PRO A 305 -2.35 -9.78 -24.21
N ASP A 306 -3.16 -9.78 -25.26
CA ASP A 306 -3.37 -10.98 -26.07
C ASP A 306 -2.06 -11.34 -26.78
N ASP A 307 -1.59 -12.57 -26.62
CA ASP A 307 -0.36 -13.05 -27.25
C ASP A 307 -0.53 -14.51 -27.73
N PRO A 308 -0.76 -14.72 -29.03
CA PRO A 308 -0.95 -16.05 -29.60
C PRO A 308 0.32 -16.92 -29.55
N ASN A 309 1.48 -16.35 -29.20
CA ASN A 309 2.73 -17.11 -29.08
C ASN A 309 2.92 -17.75 -27.70
N THR A 310 2.03 -17.46 -26.75
CA THR A 310 2.02 -18.10 -25.43
C THR A 310 1.13 -19.34 -25.45
N PRO A 311 1.39 -20.36 -24.61
CA PRO A 311 0.55 -21.56 -24.55
C PRO A 311 -0.92 -21.30 -24.19
N GLN A 312 -1.21 -20.16 -23.56
CA GLN A 312 -2.54 -19.77 -23.11
C GLN A 312 -3.22 -18.73 -24.02
N GLY A 313 -2.51 -18.18 -25.02
CA GLY A 313 -3.01 -17.15 -25.93
C GLY A 313 -3.03 -15.73 -25.35
N TYR A 314 -2.47 -15.53 -24.15
CA TYR A 314 -2.36 -14.24 -23.48
C TYR A 314 -1.04 -14.12 -22.71
N GLY A 315 -0.50 -12.90 -22.67
CA GLY A 315 0.73 -12.54 -21.99
C GLY A 315 0.55 -12.29 -20.48
N PRO A 316 1.63 -11.95 -19.78
CA PRO A 316 1.61 -11.68 -18.35
C PRO A 316 0.86 -10.38 -18.01
N GLY A 317 0.35 -10.27 -16.79
CA GLY A 317 -0.29 -9.04 -16.33
C GLY A 317 0.68 -7.86 -16.34
N VAL A 318 0.27 -6.73 -16.92
CA VAL A 318 1.05 -5.47 -17.01
C VAL A 318 0.28 -4.35 -16.32
N ILE A 319 0.98 -3.51 -15.57
CA ILE A 319 0.42 -2.31 -14.94
C ILE A 319 0.43 -1.18 -15.98
N GLY A 320 -0.75 -0.77 -16.46
CA GLY A 320 -0.89 0.27 -17.50
C GLY A 320 -0.68 1.70 -17.01
N GLY A 321 -1.01 1.98 -15.75
CA GLY A 321 -1.10 3.33 -15.22
C GLY A 321 -1.55 3.36 -13.75
N ARG A 322 -1.67 4.58 -13.21
CA ARG A 322 -2.13 4.86 -11.85
C ARG A 322 -2.54 6.32 -11.67
N VAL A 323 -3.54 6.53 -10.83
CA VAL A 323 -4.22 7.77 -10.44
C VAL A 323 -4.62 7.61 -8.96
N PRO A 324 -3.64 7.67 -8.05
CA PRO A 324 -3.87 7.51 -6.63
C PRO A 324 -4.84 8.58 -6.10
N THR A 325 -5.96 8.12 -5.56
CA THR A 325 -7.04 8.97 -5.04
C THR A 325 -7.36 8.56 -3.62
N LEU A 326 -7.27 9.52 -2.70
CA LEU A 326 -7.65 9.38 -1.31
C LEU A 326 -9.06 9.95 -1.12
N ALA A 327 -10.00 9.10 -0.72
CA ALA A 327 -11.35 9.47 -0.33
C ALA A 327 -11.48 9.48 1.20
N LEU A 328 -12.07 10.54 1.75
CA LEU A 328 -12.29 10.76 3.19
C LEU A 328 -13.70 11.30 3.44
N ASP A 329 -14.24 11.10 4.64
CA ASP A 329 -15.55 11.61 5.07
C ASP A 329 -15.49 12.52 6.32
N PRO A 330 -14.77 13.65 6.28
CA PRO A 330 -14.67 14.53 7.44
C PRO A 330 -16.03 15.19 7.81
N LEU A 331 -16.18 15.56 9.09
CA LEU A 331 -17.22 16.54 9.45
C LEU A 331 -16.92 17.88 8.80
N ALA A 332 -17.99 18.56 8.39
CA ALA A 332 -17.91 19.92 7.89
C ALA A 332 -17.51 20.85 9.04
N THR A 333 -16.64 21.81 8.73
CA THR A 333 -16.19 22.84 9.67
C THR A 333 -16.50 24.22 9.13
N THR A 334 -16.36 25.26 9.95
CA THR A 334 -16.54 26.64 9.46
C THR A 334 -15.51 26.98 8.38
N VAL A 335 -15.87 27.91 7.49
CA VAL A 335 -15.00 28.39 6.39
C VAL A 335 -13.64 28.89 6.91
N ALA A 336 -13.63 29.54 8.09
CA ALA A 336 -12.39 29.99 8.73
C ALA A 336 -11.48 28.82 9.16
N ALA A 337 -12.08 27.69 9.56
CA ALA A 337 -11.32 26.50 9.92
C ALA A 337 -10.83 25.76 8.69
N ARG A 338 -11.70 25.52 7.69
CA ARG A 338 -11.35 24.85 6.42
C ARG A 338 -12.33 25.27 5.33
N ASN A 339 -11.80 25.66 4.16
CA ASN A 339 -12.58 26.07 3.00
C ASN A 339 -12.12 25.28 1.77
N LEU A 340 -12.61 24.04 1.67
CA LEU A 340 -12.25 23.15 0.57
C LEU A 340 -12.74 23.65 -0.79
N ASP A 341 -13.88 24.35 -0.85
CA ASP A 341 -14.41 24.87 -2.12
C ASP A 341 -13.47 25.90 -2.75
N THR A 342 -12.85 26.76 -1.94
CA THR A 342 -11.84 27.71 -2.40
C THR A 342 -10.55 27.00 -2.79
N ASP A 343 -10.14 25.97 -2.03
CA ASP A 343 -8.95 25.18 -2.36
C ASP A 343 -9.13 24.41 -3.68
N ILE A 344 -10.32 23.84 -3.92
CA ILE A 344 -10.69 23.16 -5.17
C ILE A 344 -10.71 24.16 -6.33
N GLY A 345 -11.39 25.30 -6.18
CA GLY A 345 -11.50 26.32 -7.22
C GLY A 345 -10.16 26.94 -7.62
N ALA A 346 -9.20 27.00 -6.69
CA ALA A 346 -7.84 27.48 -6.94
C ALA A 346 -6.87 26.38 -7.40
N GLY A 347 -7.24 25.10 -7.32
CA GLY A 347 -6.33 23.98 -7.58
C GLY A 347 -5.19 23.88 -6.56
N ASN A 348 -5.44 24.27 -5.31
CA ASN A 348 -4.45 24.25 -4.24
C ASN A 348 -4.00 22.82 -3.93
N ARG A 349 -2.73 22.68 -3.53
CA ARG A 349 -2.12 21.39 -3.15
C ARG A 349 -1.82 21.40 -1.65
N LEU A 350 -2.37 20.44 -0.94
CA LEU A 350 -2.28 20.31 0.50
C LEU A 350 -1.67 18.96 0.88
N PRO A 351 -0.80 18.89 1.88
CA PRO A 351 -0.32 17.61 2.40
C PRO A 351 -1.45 16.88 3.11
N ALA A 352 -1.57 15.57 2.88
CA ALA A 352 -2.47 14.69 3.61
C ALA A 352 -1.69 13.55 4.28
N VAL A 353 -1.98 13.27 5.55
CA VAL A 353 -1.28 12.24 6.33
C VAL A 353 -2.30 11.43 7.14
N LEU A 354 -2.15 10.10 7.12
CA LEU A 354 -2.84 9.17 7.99
C LEU A 354 -1.82 8.36 8.79
N ARG A 355 -2.09 8.11 10.07
CA ARG A 355 -1.20 7.36 10.98
C ARG A 355 -1.99 6.29 11.73
N ALA A 356 -1.41 5.11 11.87
CA ALA A 356 -1.95 4.01 12.65
C ALA A 356 -0.88 3.37 13.54
N GLY A 357 -1.28 2.99 14.75
CA GLY A 357 -0.39 2.39 15.74
C GLY A 357 0.51 3.39 16.47
N THR A 358 0.81 3.06 17.73
CA THR A 358 1.77 3.79 18.59
C THR A 358 2.92 2.91 19.04
N ILE A 359 2.89 1.64 18.64
CA ILE A 359 3.83 0.60 19.04
C ILE A 359 4.90 0.45 17.94
N PRO A 360 6.20 0.61 18.26
CA PRO A 360 7.28 0.42 17.30
C PRO A 360 7.22 -0.95 16.62
N GLY A 361 7.52 -1.02 15.32
CA GLY A 361 7.45 -2.25 14.53
C GLY A 361 6.04 -2.73 14.19
N ASN A 362 5.01 -2.10 14.77
CA ASN A 362 3.60 -2.30 14.42
C ASN A 362 2.86 -0.97 14.27
N SER A 363 3.50 0.00 13.63
CA SER A 363 2.90 1.28 13.25
C SER A 363 3.10 1.55 11.76
N TRP A 364 2.19 2.33 11.17
CA TRP A 364 2.34 2.77 9.79
C TRP A 364 1.82 4.19 9.59
N SER A 365 2.28 4.83 8.53
CA SER A 365 1.75 6.10 8.04
C SER A 365 1.58 6.09 6.53
N LEU A 366 0.49 6.68 6.06
CA LEU A 366 0.25 6.97 4.65
C LEU A 366 0.36 8.47 4.45
N THR A 367 1.24 8.89 3.53
CA THR A 367 1.54 10.30 3.27
C THR A 367 1.30 10.61 1.81
N LEU A 368 0.51 11.64 1.55
CA LEU A 368 0.38 12.29 0.25
C LEU A 368 1.00 13.69 0.41
N PRO A 369 2.27 13.87 0.01
CA PRO A 369 2.98 15.15 0.19
C PRO A 369 2.27 16.32 -0.48
N LYS A 370 1.68 16.07 -1.65
CA LYS A 370 0.91 17.04 -2.44
C LYS A 370 -0.38 16.37 -2.91
N GLY A 371 -1.44 16.52 -2.13
CA GLY A 371 -2.80 16.13 -2.51
C GLY A 371 -3.59 17.33 -3.03
N GLN A 372 -4.21 17.21 -4.19
CA GLN A 372 -5.15 18.22 -4.69
C GLN A 372 -6.57 17.76 -4.36
N PRO A 373 -7.33 18.50 -3.53
CA PRO A 373 -8.75 18.25 -3.36
C PRO A 373 -9.47 18.42 -4.71
N VAL A 374 -10.29 17.44 -5.09
CA VAL A 374 -11.02 17.41 -6.36
C VAL A 374 -12.54 17.44 -6.17
N SER A 375 -13.03 16.99 -5.02
CA SER A 375 -14.45 17.04 -4.67
C SER A 375 -14.63 17.24 -3.16
N ALA A 376 -15.74 17.86 -2.77
CA ALA A 376 -16.15 18.08 -1.39
C ALA A 376 -17.69 18.04 -1.29
N ASP A 377 -18.28 16.87 -1.58
CA ASP A 377 -19.72 16.75 -1.72
C ASP A 377 -20.42 16.77 -0.34
N PRO A 378 -21.44 17.62 -0.14
CA PRO A 378 -22.11 17.71 1.14
C PRO A 378 -22.93 16.45 1.46
N THR A 379 -22.69 15.86 2.63
CA THR A 379 -23.42 14.68 3.14
C THR A 379 -23.86 14.88 4.60
N LYS A 380 -24.42 13.85 5.23
CA LYS A 380 -24.78 13.84 6.65
C LYS A 380 -24.17 12.62 7.33
N ARG A 381 -23.69 12.81 8.56
CA ARG A 381 -23.26 11.71 9.44
C ARG A 381 -24.03 11.83 10.76
N GLY A 382 -25.09 11.02 10.88
CA GLY A 382 -26.09 11.21 11.93
C GLY A 382 -26.75 12.58 11.81
N ASN A 383 -26.77 13.33 12.90
CA ASN A 383 -27.33 14.69 12.94
C ASN A 383 -26.31 15.79 12.61
N LEU A 384 -25.08 15.43 12.25
CA LEU A 384 -24.01 16.37 11.91
C LEU A 384 -23.83 16.49 10.40
N ARG A 385 -23.39 17.68 9.95
CA ARG A 385 -22.99 17.91 8.56
C ARG A 385 -21.62 17.30 8.31
N ALA A 386 -21.48 16.56 7.21
CA ALA A 386 -20.23 15.97 6.77
C ALA A 386 -20.00 16.28 5.29
N GLU A 387 -18.79 16.03 4.82
CA GLU A 387 -18.36 16.23 3.43
C GLU A 387 -17.73 14.92 2.94
N GLN A 388 -18.03 14.50 1.72
CA GLN A 388 -17.30 13.45 1.02
C GLN A 388 -16.19 14.11 0.21
N VAL A 389 -14.96 13.95 0.68
CA VAL A 389 -13.79 14.64 0.13
C VAL A 389 -12.95 13.67 -0.69
N GLY A 390 -12.79 13.98 -1.98
CA GLY A 390 -11.83 13.31 -2.86
C GLY A 390 -10.55 14.12 -2.99
N ILE A 391 -9.39 13.47 -2.83
CA ILE A 391 -8.07 14.08 -2.95
C ILE A 391 -7.24 13.25 -3.93
N GLN A 392 -6.84 13.83 -5.04
CA GLN A 392 -5.91 13.19 -5.96
C GLN A 392 -4.47 13.44 -5.53
N ALA A 393 -3.67 12.39 -5.40
CA ALA A 393 -2.24 12.53 -5.14
C ALA A 393 -1.50 12.98 -6.40
N ILE A 394 -0.61 13.95 -6.26
CA ILE A 394 0.19 14.51 -7.34
C ILE A 394 1.67 14.29 -7.05
N GLY A 395 2.39 13.72 -8.01
CA GLY A 395 3.84 13.57 -7.93
C GLY A 395 4.55 14.93 -7.93
N ALA A 396 5.56 15.06 -7.07
CA ALA A 396 6.52 16.17 -7.06
C ALA A 396 7.82 15.82 -7.82
N GLY A 397 7.80 14.74 -8.62
CA GLY A 397 8.99 14.14 -9.23
C GLY A 397 9.38 12.84 -8.53
N PHE A 398 10.67 12.52 -8.57
CA PHE A 398 11.24 11.30 -8.00
C PHE A 398 11.89 11.57 -6.63
N ASP A 399 11.85 10.57 -5.75
CA ASP A 399 12.64 10.57 -4.52
C ASP A 399 14.13 10.23 -4.79
N ALA A 400 14.97 10.31 -3.76
CA ALA A 400 16.40 9.97 -3.86
C ALA A 400 16.65 8.52 -4.31
N TYR A 401 15.63 7.67 -4.27
CA TYR A 401 15.67 6.27 -4.62
C TYR A 401 14.90 6.00 -5.92
N THR A 402 14.66 7.02 -6.76
CA THR A 402 13.99 6.95 -8.08
C THR A 402 12.53 6.47 -8.06
N ARG A 403 11.85 6.53 -6.92
CA ARG A 403 10.40 6.23 -6.80
C ARG A 403 9.59 7.51 -6.96
N ASP A 404 8.34 7.37 -7.37
CA ASP A 404 7.42 8.49 -7.49
C ASP A 404 6.96 8.99 -6.12
N THR A 405 6.76 10.30 -6.01
CA THR A 405 6.54 11.00 -4.72
C THR A 405 5.07 11.30 -4.40
N GLU A 406 4.14 10.70 -5.15
CA GLU A 406 2.69 10.95 -5.04
C GLU A 406 2.08 10.43 -3.72
N SER A 407 2.45 9.22 -3.30
CA SER A 407 1.96 8.58 -2.08
C SER A 407 3.02 7.64 -1.51
N VAL A 408 3.30 7.79 -0.22
CA VAL A 408 4.29 7.01 0.50
C VAL A 408 3.62 6.30 1.67
N LEU A 409 3.63 4.98 1.64
CA LEU A 409 3.25 4.14 2.78
C LEU A 409 4.52 3.78 3.55
N CYS A 410 4.57 4.07 4.85
CA CYS A 410 5.73 3.82 5.70
C CYS A 410 5.35 2.91 6.86
N PHE A 411 6.16 1.90 7.16
CA PHE A 411 6.07 1.07 8.36
C PHE A 411 7.29 1.31 9.24
N TYR A 412 7.07 1.49 10.55
CA TYR A 412 8.12 1.85 11.50
C TYR A 412 7.84 1.37 12.93
#